data_AF-A0A962R3T3-F1
#
_entry.id   AF-A0A962R3T3-F1
#
_cell.length_a   1.000
_cell.length_b   1.000
_cell.length_c   1.000
_cell.angle_alpha   90.00
_cell.angle_beta   90.00
_cell.angle_gamma   90.00
#
_symmetry.space_group_name_H-M   'P 1'
#
loop_
_entity.id
_entity.type
_entity.pdbx_description
1 polymer ?
#
loop_
_entity_poly.entity_id
_entity_poly.type
_entity_poly.pdbx_seq_one_letter_code
_entity_poly.pdbx_strand_id
1 'polypeptide(L)'
;MEAQLEDALEDEFAGLDKATIETWHINLGGLLARAEGSLALWREYAVSGEGEVPPKARWITLLNSNGQYGFELRCSPILAADILQEYLWSRAAGVIVTSATMTALNSFERFILHSGAPREANYKIVASPFNYGNAVFSVPPMDCDPGDAQAHTQALVEQLPRLLDPAEGSLV
;
A
#
# COMPACT_ATOMS: atom_id res chain seq x y z
N MET A 1 0.57 -31.26 -1.55
CA MET A 1 1.97 -31.39 -1.99
C MET A 1 2.86 -30.44 -1.20
N GLU A 2 2.58 -29.14 -1.09
CA GLU A 2 3.29 -28.23 -0.17
C GLU A 2 3.17 -28.69 1.29
N ALA A 3 1.93 -28.89 1.79
CA ALA A 3 1.70 -29.43 3.14
C ALA A 3 2.42 -30.78 3.41
N GLN A 4 2.59 -31.62 2.39
CA GLN A 4 3.31 -32.89 2.54
C GLN A 4 4.83 -32.70 2.66
N LEU A 5 5.38 -31.61 2.13
CA LEU A 5 6.78 -31.24 2.30
C LEU A 5 7.00 -30.52 3.62
N GLU A 6 6.03 -29.73 4.08
CA GLU A 6 6.01 -29.15 5.42
C GLU A 6 6.00 -30.26 6.48
N ASP A 7 5.08 -31.23 6.36
CA ASP A 7 5.04 -32.42 7.22
C ASP A 7 6.38 -33.21 7.16
N ALA A 8 6.99 -33.33 5.98
CA ALA A 8 8.26 -34.05 5.80
C ALA A 8 9.49 -33.28 6.34
N LEU A 9 9.41 -31.96 6.52
CA LEU A 9 10.44 -31.17 7.20
C LEU A 9 10.42 -31.40 8.71
N GLU A 10 9.23 -31.60 9.27
CA GLU A 10 9.01 -31.89 10.67
C GLU A 10 9.31 -33.35 11.04
N ASP A 11 9.27 -34.27 10.07
CA ASP A 11 9.57 -35.69 10.25
C ASP A 11 11.08 -36.01 10.17
N GLU A 12 11.66 -36.53 11.27
CA GLU A 12 13.06 -36.98 11.33
C GLU A 12 13.34 -38.24 10.50
N PHE A 13 12.30 -38.98 10.08
CA PHE A 13 12.40 -40.24 9.33
C PHE A 13 11.85 -40.16 7.90
N ALA A 14 11.75 -38.97 7.33
CA ALA A 14 11.21 -38.72 5.98
C ALA A 14 11.94 -39.44 4.82
N GLY A 15 13.05 -40.15 5.10
CA GLY A 15 13.77 -40.98 4.12
C GLY A 15 14.55 -40.19 3.06
N LEU A 16 14.57 -38.86 3.16
CA LEU A 16 15.30 -37.93 2.31
C LEU A 16 16.15 -36.99 3.17
N ASP A 17 17.22 -36.46 2.59
CA ASP A 17 18.06 -35.45 3.25
C ASP A 17 17.27 -34.15 3.46
N LYS A 18 17.34 -33.59 4.68
CA LYS A 18 16.56 -32.39 5.06
C LYS A 18 16.86 -31.19 4.16
N ALA A 19 18.12 -30.98 3.78
CA ALA A 19 18.48 -29.86 2.90
C ALA A 19 17.86 -30.00 1.50
N THR A 20 17.69 -31.23 1.02
CA THR A 20 16.96 -31.51 -0.22
C THR A 20 15.48 -31.17 -0.08
N ILE A 21 14.84 -31.55 1.03
CA ILE A 21 13.42 -31.23 1.29
C ILE A 21 13.23 -29.71 1.38
N GLU A 22 14.08 -28.98 2.10
CA GLU A 22 14.04 -27.51 2.22
C GLU A 22 14.15 -26.83 0.85
N THR A 23 15.08 -27.28 0.02
CA THR A 23 15.27 -26.76 -1.35
C THR A 23 14.00 -26.92 -2.18
N TRP A 24 13.37 -28.09 -2.12
CA TRP A 24 12.12 -28.35 -2.85
C TRP A 24 10.94 -27.58 -2.26
N HIS A 25 10.86 -27.44 -0.94
CA HIS A 25 9.82 -26.66 -0.27
C HIS A 25 9.83 -25.20 -0.74
N ILE A 26 11.00 -24.54 -0.75
CA ILE A 26 11.15 -23.15 -1.23
C ILE A 26 10.75 -23.03 -2.71
N ASN A 27 11.24 -23.93 -3.56
CA ASN A 27 10.96 -23.89 -5.00
C ASN A 27 9.47 -24.12 -5.31
N LEU A 28 8.84 -25.09 -4.65
CA LEU A 28 7.44 -25.40 -4.83
C LEU A 28 6.53 -24.32 -4.25
N GLY A 29 6.85 -23.76 -3.08
CA GLY A 29 6.13 -22.61 -2.52
C GLY A 29 6.19 -21.41 -3.46
N GLY A 30 7.35 -21.10 -4.04
CA GLY A 30 7.49 -20.04 -5.04
C GLY A 30 6.77 -20.30 -6.37
N LEU A 31 6.65 -21.56 -6.79
CA LEU A 31 5.84 -21.94 -7.96
C LEU A 31 4.34 -21.83 -7.66
N LEU A 32 3.91 -22.30 -6.49
CA LEU A 32 2.53 -22.25 -6.05
C LEU A 32 2.05 -20.79 -5.92
N ALA A 33 2.80 -19.94 -5.20
CA ALA A 33 2.45 -18.53 -5.03
C ALA A 33 2.28 -17.80 -6.38
N ARG A 34 3.12 -18.13 -7.38
CA ARG A 34 2.98 -17.59 -8.74
C ARG A 34 1.75 -18.12 -9.47
N ALA A 35 1.44 -19.40 -9.33
CA ALA A 35 0.25 -20.00 -9.93
C ALA A 35 -1.03 -19.44 -9.31
N GLU A 36 -1.08 -19.30 -7.99
CA GLU A 36 -2.20 -18.71 -7.25
C GLU A 36 -2.40 -17.24 -7.61
N GLY A 37 -1.32 -16.45 -7.65
CA GLY A 37 -1.37 -15.06 -8.08
C GLY A 37 -1.88 -14.92 -9.52
N SER A 38 -1.44 -15.80 -10.43
CA SER A 38 -1.92 -15.82 -11.82
C SER A 38 -3.40 -16.20 -11.89
N LEU A 39 -3.82 -17.23 -11.15
CA LEU A 39 -5.22 -17.66 -11.10
C LEU A 39 -6.12 -16.57 -10.54
N ALA A 40 -5.70 -15.89 -9.46
CA ALA A 40 -6.42 -14.77 -8.89
C ALA A 40 -6.58 -13.64 -9.91
N LEU A 41 -5.50 -13.26 -10.61
CA LEU A 41 -5.56 -12.25 -11.66
C LEU A 41 -6.53 -12.65 -12.79
N TRP A 42 -6.47 -13.88 -13.27
CA TRP A 42 -7.38 -14.36 -14.33
C TRP A 42 -8.83 -14.36 -13.89
N ARG A 43 -9.13 -14.72 -12.64
CA ARG A 43 -10.49 -14.63 -12.08
C ARG A 43 -10.98 -13.19 -12.08
N GLU A 44 -10.12 -12.23 -11.73
CA GLU A 44 -10.45 -10.81 -11.77
C GLU A 44 -10.70 -10.29 -13.18
N TYR A 45 -10.02 -10.81 -14.19
CA TYR A 45 -10.23 -10.44 -15.60
C TYR A 45 -11.40 -11.18 -16.26
N ALA A 46 -11.88 -12.28 -15.66
CA ALA A 46 -12.98 -13.09 -16.19
C ALA A 46 -14.37 -12.50 -15.87
N VAL A 47 -14.45 -11.49 -15.01
CA VAL A 47 -15.70 -10.81 -14.64
C VAL A 47 -15.82 -9.46 -15.37
N SER A 48 -17.05 -9.01 -15.66
CA SER A 48 -17.29 -7.73 -16.34
C SER A 48 -17.01 -6.51 -15.45
N GLY A 49 -17.02 -6.70 -14.12
CA GLY A 49 -16.96 -5.60 -13.14
C GLY A 49 -18.28 -4.82 -13.01
N GLU A 50 -19.34 -5.21 -13.74
CA GLU A 50 -20.64 -4.55 -13.66
C GLU A 50 -21.28 -4.80 -12.28
N GLY A 51 -21.60 -3.73 -11.56
CA GLY A 51 -22.13 -3.80 -10.20
C GLY A 51 -21.08 -4.02 -9.10
N GLU A 52 -19.79 -4.02 -9.43
CA GLU A 52 -18.70 -4.12 -8.44
C GLU A 52 -18.59 -2.79 -7.65
N VAL A 53 -18.79 -2.83 -6.33
CA VAL A 53 -18.73 -1.66 -5.44
C VAL A 53 -17.88 -2.00 -4.20
N PRO A 54 -16.70 -1.38 -4.01
CA PRO A 54 -16.02 -0.47 -4.95
C PRO A 54 -15.50 -1.24 -6.17
N PRO A 55 -15.38 -0.60 -7.35
CA PRO A 55 -14.80 -1.28 -8.51
C PRO A 55 -13.33 -1.58 -8.26
N LYS A 56 -12.80 -2.64 -8.87
CA LYS A 56 -11.35 -2.89 -8.91
C LYS A 56 -10.75 -2.29 -10.17
N ALA A 57 -9.60 -1.63 -10.02
CA ALA A 57 -8.85 -1.08 -11.14
C ALA A 57 -8.12 -2.20 -11.87
N ARG A 58 -8.35 -2.33 -13.17
CA ARG A 58 -7.72 -3.32 -14.06
C ARG A 58 -7.09 -2.60 -15.25
N TRP A 59 -5.82 -2.85 -15.53
CA TRP A 59 -5.15 -2.24 -16.68
C TRP A 59 -4.09 -3.17 -17.27
N ILE A 60 -3.83 -2.96 -18.57
CA ILE A 60 -2.84 -3.71 -19.34
C ILE A 60 -1.81 -2.73 -19.87
N THR A 61 -0.53 -3.02 -19.62
CA THR A 61 0.60 -2.24 -20.13
C THR A 61 1.30 -3.04 -21.23
N LEU A 62 1.42 -2.45 -22.42
CA LEU A 62 2.24 -3.02 -23.49
C LEU A 62 3.72 -2.81 -23.15
N LEU A 63 4.46 -3.90 -23.06
CA LEU A 63 5.90 -3.90 -22.88
C LEU A 63 6.57 -4.06 -24.25
N ASN A 64 7.47 -3.14 -24.59
CA ASN A 64 8.31 -3.23 -25.78
C ASN A 64 9.78 -3.18 -25.36
N SER A 65 10.51 -4.26 -25.56
CA SER A 65 11.95 -4.31 -25.32
C SER A 65 12.63 -5.13 -26.41
N ASN A 66 13.66 -4.57 -27.04
CA ASN A 66 14.49 -5.23 -28.06
C ASN A 66 13.69 -5.94 -29.18
N GLY A 67 12.57 -5.35 -29.61
CA GLY A 67 11.72 -5.90 -30.68
C GLY A 67 10.80 -7.05 -30.26
N GLN A 68 10.76 -7.39 -28.97
CA GLN A 68 9.76 -8.30 -28.40
C GLN A 68 8.61 -7.50 -27.80
N TYR A 69 7.39 -7.94 -28.09
CA TYR A 69 6.16 -7.41 -27.49
C TYR A 69 5.70 -8.35 -26.38
N GLY A 70 5.42 -7.77 -25.22
CA GLY A 70 4.79 -8.45 -24.09
C GLY A 70 3.65 -7.62 -23.51
N PHE A 71 2.83 -8.24 -22.68
CA PHE A 71 1.78 -7.55 -21.93
C PHE A 71 1.99 -7.76 -20.44
N GLU A 72 1.90 -6.69 -19.67
CA GLU A 72 1.78 -6.75 -18.23
C GLU A 72 0.32 -6.46 -17.84
N LEU A 73 -0.31 -7.42 -17.16
CA LEU A 73 -1.69 -7.28 -16.69
C LEU A 73 -1.66 -7.00 -15.19
N ARG A 74 -2.45 -6.03 -14.75
CA ARG A 74 -2.54 -5.61 -13.35
C ARG A 74 -4.00 -5.54 -12.91
N CYS A 75 -4.27 -5.90 -11.66
CA CYS A 75 -5.54 -5.68 -10.98
C CYS A 75 -5.25 -5.19 -9.57
N SER A 76 -5.96 -4.16 -9.12
CA SER A 76 -5.80 -3.59 -7.79
C SER A 76 -7.17 -3.17 -7.22
N PRO A 77 -7.51 -3.59 -5.99
CA PRO A 77 -8.70 -3.09 -5.32
C PRO A 77 -8.50 -1.62 -4.93
N ILE A 78 -9.54 -0.81 -5.11
CA ILE A 78 -9.48 0.63 -4.80
C ILE A 78 -9.57 0.87 -3.28
N LEU A 79 -10.25 -0.01 -2.55
CA LEU A 79 -10.32 0.03 -1.08
C LEU A 79 -9.72 -1.25 -0.50
N ALA A 80 -9.03 -1.11 0.63
CA ALA A 80 -8.50 -2.25 1.38
C ALA A 80 -9.52 -2.83 2.36
N ALA A 81 -10.73 -2.26 2.43
CA ALA A 81 -11.75 -2.59 3.41
C ALA A 81 -12.09 -4.09 3.42
N ASP A 82 -12.32 -4.70 2.25
CA ASP A 82 -12.68 -6.12 2.16
C ASP A 82 -11.54 -7.03 2.62
N ILE A 83 -10.30 -6.70 2.24
CA ILE A 83 -9.10 -7.43 2.64
C ILE A 83 -8.95 -7.37 4.16
N LEU A 84 -9.06 -6.18 4.74
CA LEU A 84 -8.94 -5.99 6.19
C LEU A 84 -10.11 -6.65 6.93
N GLN A 85 -11.31 -6.68 6.35
CA GLN A 85 -12.44 -7.38 6.92
C GLN A 85 -12.18 -8.90 7.00
N GLU A 86 -11.68 -9.51 5.92
CA GLU A 86 -11.40 -10.94 5.86
C GLU A 86 -10.25 -11.38 6.77
N TYR A 87 -9.17 -10.60 6.82
CA TYR A 87 -7.92 -11.03 7.46
C TYR A 87 -7.66 -10.40 8.83
N LEU A 88 -8.23 -9.24 9.13
CA LEU A 88 -7.98 -8.52 10.38
C LEU A 88 -9.24 -8.43 11.25
N TRP A 89 -10.28 -7.72 10.79
CA TRP A 89 -11.44 -7.37 11.62
C TRP A 89 -12.28 -8.58 12.05
N SER A 90 -12.47 -9.57 11.16
CA SER A 90 -13.24 -10.77 11.47
C SER A 90 -12.46 -11.83 12.27
N ARG A 91 -11.13 -11.75 12.29
CA ARG A 91 -10.26 -12.78 12.88
C ARG A 91 -9.69 -12.39 14.24
N ALA A 92 -9.39 -11.11 14.43
CA ALA A 92 -8.77 -10.63 15.67
C ALA A 92 -9.79 -10.55 16.81
N ALA A 93 -9.39 -10.98 18.01
CA ALA A 93 -10.21 -10.82 19.22
C ALA A 93 -10.35 -9.35 19.66
N GLY A 94 -9.38 -8.50 19.28
CA GLY A 94 -9.39 -7.07 19.52
C GLY A 94 -8.26 -6.37 18.77
N VAL A 95 -8.48 -5.13 18.32
CA VAL A 95 -7.53 -4.37 17.52
C VAL A 95 -7.42 -2.95 18.04
N ILE A 96 -6.18 -2.45 18.19
CA ILE A 96 -5.89 -1.04 18.46
C ILE A 96 -5.09 -0.49 17.28
N VAL A 97 -5.63 0.54 16.63
CA VAL A 97 -4.95 1.27 15.55
C VAL A 97 -4.61 2.66 16.07
N THR A 98 -3.35 3.05 15.96
CA THR A 98 -2.85 4.35 16.41
C THR A 98 -1.92 4.97 15.38
N SER A 99 -2.11 6.25 15.12
CA SER A 99 -1.24 7.06 14.26
C SER A 99 -1.45 8.54 14.58
N ALA A 100 -0.41 9.35 14.39
CA ALA A 100 -0.48 10.80 14.54
C ALA A 100 -1.35 11.48 13.46
N THR A 101 -1.56 10.84 12.30
CA THR A 101 -2.20 11.44 11.11
C THR A 101 -3.42 10.65 10.62
N MET A 102 -4.08 9.91 11.51
CA MET A 102 -5.20 9.02 11.14
C MET A 102 -6.48 9.77 10.74
N THR A 103 -6.71 10.97 11.28
CA THR A 103 -7.90 11.76 10.98
C THR A 103 -7.69 12.66 9.77
N ALA A 104 -8.69 12.76 8.91
CA ALA A 104 -8.78 13.79 7.89
C ALA A 104 -9.83 14.82 8.32
N LEU A 105 -9.47 16.11 8.33
CA LEU A 105 -10.38 17.20 8.72
C LEU A 105 -11.09 16.94 10.07
N ASN A 106 -10.32 16.51 11.08
CA ASN A 106 -10.80 16.12 12.42
C ASN A 106 -11.84 14.98 12.43
N SER A 107 -11.86 14.13 11.41
CA SER A 107 -12.78 13.00 11.29
C SER A 107 -12.05 11.69 10.94
N PHE A 108 -12.57 10.57 11.46
CA PHE A 108 -12.12 9.23 11.09
C PHE A 108 -12.88 8.66 9.88
N GLU A 109 -13.85 9.37 9.29
CA GLU A 109 -14.67 8.84 8.18
C GLU A 109 -13.82 8.34 7.01
N ARG A 110 -12.73 9.05 6.66
CA ARG A 110 -11.80 8.59 5.61
C ARG A 110 -11.13 7.27 6.01
N PHE A 111 -10.65 7.15 7.23
CA PHE A 111 -10.06 5.91 7.73
C PHE A 111 -11.08 4.77 7.73
N ILE A 112 -12.30 5.00 8.22
CA ILE A 112 -13.39 4.02 8.26
C ILE A 112 -13.71 3.52 6.84
N LEU A 113 -13.91 4.45 5.89
CA LEU A 113 -14.23 4.12 4.50
C LEU A 113 -13.16 3.26 3.83
N HIS A 114 -11.88 3.60 4.01
CA HIS A 114 -10.79 2.89 3.33
C HIS A 114 -10.37 1.59 4.03
N SER A 115 -10.53 1.51 5.35
CA SER A 115 -10.09 0.35 6.14
C SER A 115 -11.20 -0.64 6.45
N GLY A 116 -12.47 -0.25 6.36
CA GLY A 116 -13.59 -1.08 6.80
C GLY A 116 -13.70 -1.19 8.32
N ALA A 117 -13.04 -0.33 9.10
CA ALA A 117 -13.10 -0.36 10.56
C ALA A 117 -14.57 -0.27 11.07
N PRO A 118 -14.97 -1.06 12.08
CA PRO A 118 -16.34 -1.06 12.59
C PRO A 118 -16.77 0.31 13.13
N ARG A 119 -17.93 0.82 12.71
CA ARG A 119 -18.42 2.16 13.11
C ARG A 119 -18.71 2.28 14.59
N GLU A 120 -19.03 1.16 15.22
CA GLU A 120 -19.27 1.00 16.66
C GLU A 120 -17.97 0.95 17.50
N ALA A 121 -16.80 0.97 16.86
CA ALA A 121 -15.53 1.02 17.57
C ALA A 121 -15.31 2.36 18.29
N ASN A 122 -14.31 2.39 19.18
CA ASN A 122 -13.94 3.62 19.89
C ASN A 122 -12.96 4.44 19.06
N TYR A 123 -13.33 5.70 18.78
CA TYR A 123 -12.50 6.65 18.05
C TYR A 123 -12.10 7.82 18.95
N LYS A 124 -10.80 8.05 19.09
CA LYS A 124 -10.28 9.12 19.96
C LYS A 124 -9.20 9.91 19.25
N ILE A 125 -9.41 11.22 19.21
CA ILE A 125 -8.39 12.19 18.81
C ILE A 125 -7.66 12.65 20.08
N VAL A 126 -6.33 12.57 20.05
CA VAL A 126 -5.47 13.10 21.11
C VAL A 126 -4.83 14.36 20.55
N ALA A 127 -5.01 15.49 21.25
CA ALA A 127 -4.39 16.74 20.86
C ALA A 127 -2.87 16.65 21.01
N SER A 128 -2.15 17.24 20.06
CA SER A 128 -0.70 17.34 20.14
C SER A 128 -0.28 18.18 21.35
N PRO A 129 0.76 17.77 22.10
CA PRO A 129 1.27 18.54 23.23
C PRO A 129 2.12 19.76 22.79
N PHE A 130 2.42 19.91 21.49
CA PHE A 130 3.29 20.97 21.00
C PHE A 130 2.57 22.33 20.87
N ASN A 131 3.29 23.41 21.16
CA ASN A 131 2.79 24.77 20.97
C ASN A 131 3.04 25.24 19.54
N TYR A 132 2.07 25.01 18.65
CA TYR A 132 2.12 25.47 17.27
C TYR A 132 2.09 26.99 17.12
N GLY A 133 1.73 27.75 18.16
CA GLY A 133 1.82 29.22 18.15
C GLY A 133 3.25 29.74 18.02
N ASN A 134 4.25 28.91 18.31
CA ASN A 134 5.67 29.23 18.09
C ASN A 134 6.14 28.86 16.67
N ALA A 135 5.31 28.20 15.87
CA ALA A 135 5.65 27.83 14.49
C ALA A 135 5.21 28.94 13.52
N VAL A 136 5.93 29.07 12.41
CA VAL A 136 5.57 29.99 11.32
C VAL A 136 4.92 29.19 10.20
N PHE A 137 3.66 29.50 9.89
CA PHE A 137 3.02 29.08 8.65
C PHE A 137 3.12 30.22 7.64
N SER A 138 3.90 30.01 6.56
CA SER A 138 4.14 31.01 5.53
C SER A 138 3.63 30.50 4.18
N VAL A 139 2.91 31.35 3.47
CA VAL A 139 2.52 31.14 2.07
C VAL A 139 3.15 32.28 1.26
N PRO A 140 4.33 32.06 0.65
CA PRO A 140 5.00 33.08 -0.13
C PRO A 140 4.17 33.50 -1.34
N PRO A 141 4.17 34.78 -1.73
CA PRO A 141 3.59 35.19 -3.00
C PRO A 141 4.38 34.56 -4.15
N MET A 142 3.68 33.90 -5.07
CA MET A 142 4.25 33.32 -6.28
C MET A 142 3.60 33.96 -7.51
N ASP A 143 4.43 34.32 -8.48
CA ASP A 143 3.99 34.96 -9.73
C ASP A 143 3.60 33.94 -10.82
N CYS A 144 3.55 32.65 -10.46
CA CYS A 144 3.23 31.55 -11.35
C CYS A 144 2.20 30.60 -10.73
N ASP A 145 1.41 29.97 -11.58
CA ASP A 145 0.52 28.88 -11.19
C ASP A 145 1.33 27.59 -10.97
N PRO A 146 1.07 26.80 -9.91
CA PRO A 146 1.79 25.54 -9.67
C PRO A 146 1.56 24.48 -10.77
N GLY A 147 0.56 24.63 -11.63
CA GLY A 147 0.36 23.81 -12.82
C GLY A 147 1.39 24.05 -13.93
N ASP A 148 2.05 25.22 -13.97
CA ASP A 148 3.20 25.46 -14.85
C ASP A 148 4.47 24.97 -14.15
N ALA A 149 4.82 23.71 -14.41
CA ALA A 149 5.96 23.05 -13.78
C ALA A 149 7.28 23.81 -14.00
N GLN A 150 7.48 24.45 -15.15
CA GLN A 150 8.72 25.14 -15.46
C GLN A 150 8.81 26.46 -14.70
N ALA A 151 7.77 27.29 -14.78
CA ALA A 151 7.73 28.57 -14.07
C ALA A 151 7.77 28.37 -12.54
N HIS A 152 7.03 27.38 -12.04
CA HIS A 152 7.02 27.04 -10.61
C HIS A 152 8.38 26.56 -10.11
N THR A 153 9.07 25.69 -10.87
CA THR A 153 10.42 25.25 -10.50
C THR A 153 11.40 26.41 -10.44
N GLN A 154 11.33 27.34 -11.40
CA GLN A 154 12.18 28.53 -11.41
C GLN A 154 11.90 29.42 -10.18
N ALA A 155 10.63 29.65 -9.84
CA ALA A 155 10.25 30.40 -8.65
C ALA A 155 10.78 29.75 -7.36
N LEU A 156 10.70 28.42 -7.24
CA LEU A 156 11.26 27.69 -6.09
C LEU A 156 12.78 27.85 -5.99
N VAL A 157 13.52 27.72 -7.10
CA VAL A 157 14.98 27.90 -7.13
C VAL A 157 15.38 29.30 -6.65
N GLU A 158 14.60 30.32 -7.00
CA GLU A 158 14.86 31.71 -6.60
C GLU A 158 14.46 32.01 -5.15
N GLN A 159 13.36 31.41 -4.66
CA GLN A 159 12.80 31.73 -3.35
C GLN A 159 13.33 30.84 -2.21
N LEU A 160 13.52 29.54 -2.41
CA LEU A 160 13.92 28.61 -1.34
C LEU A 160 15.18 29.05 -0.59
N PRO A 161 16.28 29.48 -1.25
CA PRO A 161 17.48 29.92 -0.55
C PRO A 161 17.25 31.15 0.37
N ARG A 162 16.19 31.91 0.15
CA ARG A 162 15.80 33.06 0.99
C ARG A 162 14.88 32.66 2.14
N LEU A 163 14.20 31.53 2.03
CA LEU A 163 13.24 31.02 3.01
C LEU A 163 13.88 30.05 4.01
N LEU A 164 14.96 29.37 3.61
CA LEU A 164 15.65 28.38 4.42
C LEU A 164 16.85 28.99 5.15
N ASP A 165 17.06 28.57 6.39
CA ASP A 165 18.28 28.86 7.13
C ASP A 165 19.35 27.79 6.80
N PRO A 166 20.48 28.16 6.16
CA PRO A 166 21.55 27.22 5.84
C PRO A 166 22.25 26.63 7.07
N ALA A 167 22.04 27.19 8.27
CA ALA A 167 22.58 26.66 9.53
C ALA A 167 21.68 25.60 10.18
N GLU A 168 20.45 25.41 9.71
CA GLU A 168 19.49 24.47 10.27
C GLU A 168 19.13 23.34 9.29
N GLY A 169 18.49 22.29 9.82
CA GLY A 169 17.99 21.18 9.01
C GLY A 169 16.73 21.58 8.25
N SER A 170 16.75 21.45 6.92
CA SER A 170 15.60 21.70 6.05
C SER A 170 15.17 20.41 5.33
N LEU A 171 13.86 20.25 5.10
CA LEU A 171 13.27 19.18 4.29
C LEU A 171 12.38 19.81 3.22
N VAL A 172 12.61 19.45 1.95
CA VAL A 172 11.84 19.90 0.78
C VAL A 172 11.30 18.67 0.06
#